data_AF-A0A6L7MGS7-F1
#
_entry.id   AF-A0A6L7MGS7-F1
#
_cell.length_a   1.000
_cell.length_b   1.000
_cell.length_c   1.000
_cell.angle_alpha   90.00
_cell.angle_beta   90.00
_cell.angle_gamma   90.00
#
_symmetry.space_group_name_H-M   'P 1'
#
loop_
_entity.id
_entity.type
_entity.pdbx_description
1 polymer ?
#
loop_
_entity_poly.entity_id
_entity_poly.type
_entity_poly.pdbx_seq_one_letter_code
_entity_poly.pdbx_strand_id
1 'polypeptide(L)'
;LMDTRTRRLKRLTRDSSIDTEACWMPDSKALLFTSDRSNETQVYRVSVRGGKPKRVTFEGAYNAAPDVSPDGRQLAFVHNNGSGFRIAVMDLRSGAMRILTEGHLDEGPSYAPNGKMIIYAASERDGGVLAAVSANGRVKRKLRTAGSDVRAPSWSPFRN
;
A
#
# COMPACT_ATOMS: atom_id res chain seq x y z
N LEU A 1 -15.65 -3.48 -8.13
CA LEU A 1 -15.17 -4.77 -8.69
C LEU A 1 -15.75 -4.97 -10.07
N MET A 2 -14.94 -5.42 -11.03
CA MET A 2 -15.40 -5.86 -12.34
C MET A 2 -15.05 -7.34 -12.53
N ASP A 3 -16.02 -8.16 -12.89
CA ASP A 3 -15.74 -9.50 -13.40
C ASP A 3 -15.20 -9.35 -14.83
N THR A 4 -13.98 -9.83 -15.08
CA THR A 4 -13.28 -9.61 -16.35
C THR A 4 -13.87 -10.39 -17.52
N ARG A 5 -14.53 -11.52 -17.25
CA ARG A 5 -15.14 -12.39 -18.26
C ARG A 5 -16.50 -11.86 -18.70
N THR A 6 -17.32 -11.43 -17.76
CA THR A 6 -18.72 -11.01 -17.98
C THR A 6 -18.87 -9.49 -18.06
N ARG A 7 -17.81 -8.73 -17.74
CA ARG A 7 -17.82 -7.26 -17.60
C ARG A 7 -18.79 -6.74 -16.53
N ARG A 8 -19.36 -7.61 -15.70
CA ARG A 8 -20.32 -7.21 -14.67
C ARG A 8 -19.64 -6.42 -13.58
N LEU A 9 -20.22 -5.26 -13.25
CA LEU A 9 -19.77 -4.42 -12.15
C LEU A 9 -20.49 -4.75 -10.84
N LYS A 10 -19.72 -4.79 -9.75
CA LYS A 10 -20.22 -4.88 -8.37
C LYS A 10 -19.62 -3.74 -7.54
N ARG A 11 -20.50 -2.90 -7.01
CA ARG A 11 -20.17 -1.87 -6.01
C ARG A 11 -19.99 -2.53 -4.64
N LEU A 12 -18.92 -2.20 -3.92
CA LEU A 12 -18.61 -2.75 -2.59
C LEU A 12 -18.83 -1.77 -1.45
N THR A 13 -18.54 -0.49 -1.67
CA THR A 13 -18.73 0.58 -0.67
C THR A 13 -19.78 1.58 -1.16
N ARG A 14 -20.51 2.18 -0.22
CA ARG A 14 -21.69 3.04 -0.50
C ARG A 14 -21.75 4.29 0.36
N ASP A 15 -20.75 4.50 1.22
CA ASP A 15 -20.68 5.70 2.03
C ASP A 15 -20.29 6.91 1.16
N SER A 16 -20.39 8.11 1.74
CA SER A 16 -20.01 9.37 1.09
C SER A 16 -18.51 9.69 1.24
N SER A 17 -17.73 8.75 1.78
CA SER A 17 -16.29 8.92 1.98
C SER A 17 -15.52 8.74 0.68
N ILE A 18 -14.28 9.22 0.64
CA ILE A 18 -13.38 8.96 -0.48
C ILE A 18 -12.77 7.57 -0.29
N ASP A 19 -13.07 6.64 -1.20
CA ASP A 19 -12.51 5.29 -1.21
C ASP A 19 -11.63 5.07 -2.45
N THR A 20 -10.33 4.86 -2.26
CA THR A 20 -9.35 4.75 -3.37
C THR A 20 -8.23 3.73 -3.07
N GLU A 21 -7.30 3.56 -4.02
CA GLU A 21 -6.05 2.79 -3.86
C GLU A 21 -6.27 1.35 -3.36
N ALA A 22 -7.25 0.66 -3.94
CA ALA A 22 -7.58 -0.68 -3.52
C ALA A 22 -6.53 -1.71 -3.95
N CYS A 23 -6.15 -2.61 -3.04
CA CYS A 23 -5.32 -3.79 -3.32
C CYS A 23 -6.04 -5.07 -2.86
N TRP A 24 -5.67 -6.20 -3.46
CA TRP A 24 -6.25 -7.50 -3.15
C TRP A 24 -5.52 -8.18 -1.99
N MET A 25 -6.28 -8.85 -1.12
CA MET A 25 -5.69 -9.92 -0.32
C MET A 25 -5.30 -11.09 -1.23
N PRO A 26 -4.17 -11.78 -0.98
CA PRO A 26 -3.74 -12.92 -1.80
C PRO A 26 -4.77 -14.06 -1.90
N ASP A 27 -5.64 -14.19 -0.90
CA ASP A 27 -6.72 -15.18 -0.87
C ASP A 27 -7.93 -14.82 -1.76
N SER A 28 -7.91 -13.65 -2.41
CA SER A 28 -8.99 -13.11 -3.26
C SER A 28 -10.35 -12.96 -2.55
N LYS A 29 -10.40 -12.95 -1.21
CA LYS A 29 -11.65 -12.85 -0.44
C LYS A 29 -11.93 -11.45 0.07
N ALA A 30 -10.94 -10.56 0.06
CA ALA A 30 -11.09 -9.19 0.51
C ALA A 30 -10.21 -8.21 -0.27
N LEU A 31 -10.60 -6.95 -0.24
CA LEU A 31 -9.78 -5.82 -0.65
C LEU A 31 -9.35 -5.03 0.59
N LEU A 32 -8.15 -4.48 0.54
CA LEU A 32 -7.76 -3.35 1.36
C LEU A 32 -7.80 -2.09 0.51
N PHE A 33 -8.08 -0.94 1.10
CA PHE A 33 -8.22 0.33 0.38
C PHE A 33 -8.08 1.52 1.34
N THR A 34 -7.72 2.67 0.79
CA THR A 34 -7.62 3.94 1.51
C THR A 34 -9.01 4.56 1.66
N SER A 35 -9.35 5.05 2.85
CA SER A 35 -10.60 5.76 3.11
C SER A 35 -10.46 6.83 4.18
N ASP A 36 -11.16 7.96 4.00
CA ASP A 36 -11.24 9.07 4.96
C ASP A 36 -12.48 9.00 5.87
N ARG A 37 -13.24 7.89 5.85
CA ARG A 37 -14.51 7.72 6.59
C ARG A 37 -14.43 7.91 8.11
N SER A 38 -13.22 7.98 8.67
CA SER A 38 -12.96 8.22 10.09
C SER A 38 -12.40 9.62 10.36
N ASN A 39 -12.61 10.59 9.47
CA ASN A 39 -12.02 11.95 9.47
C ASN A 39 -10.49 11.99 9.24
N GLU A 40 -9.82 10.87 9.44
CA GLU A 40 -8.42 10.63 9.07
C GLU A 40 -8.35 9.64 7.90
N THR A 41 -7.34 9.81 7.04
CA THR A 41 -7.03 8.87 5.96
C THR A 41 -6.44 7.59 6.54
N GLN A 42 -7.13 6.47 6.35
CA GLN A 42 -6.77 5.19 6.96
C GLN A 42 -6.99 4.04 5.98
N VAL A 43 -6.34 2.91 6.24
CA VAL A 43 -6.56 1.68 5.47
C VAL A 43 -7.74 0.91 6.06
N TYR A 44 -8.64 0.48 5.19
CA TYR A 44 -9.81 -0.32 5.50
C TYR A 44 -9.81 -1.62 4.71
N ARG A 45 -10.52 -2.62 5.23
CA ARG A 45 -10.75 -3.92 4.60
C ARG A 45 -12.23 -4.14 4.34
N VAL A 46 -12.57 -4.64 3.15
CA VAL A 46 -13.94 -5.07 2.81
C VAL A 46 -13.92 -6.45 2.17
N SER A 47 -14.90 -7.29 2.51
CA SER A 47 -15.09 -8.59 1.86
C SER A 47 -15.58 -8.39 0.43
N VAL A 48 -15.10 -9.22 -0.50
CA VAL A 48 -15.56 -9.22 -1.90
C VAL A 48 -17.03 -9.63 -2.02
N ARG A 49 -17.55 -10.33 -0.99
CA ARG A 49 -18.98 -10.64 -0.87
C ARG A 49 -19.81 -9.39 -0.54
N GLY A 50 -19.19 -8.33 -0.02
CA GLY A 50 -19.82 -7.10 0.46
C GLY A 50 -19.84 -7.04 1.98
N GLY A 51 -20.60 -6.09 2.53
CA GLY A 51 -20.71 -5.85 3.96
C GLY A 51 -19.99 -4.57 4.40
N LYS A 52 -20.04 -4.29 5.71
CA LYS A 52 -19.45 -3.08 6.29
C LYS A 52 -17.91 -3.16 6.26
N PRO A 53 -17.21 -2.18 5.67
CA PRO A 53 -15.75 -2.10 5.78
C PRO A 53 -15.27 -2.01 7.23
N LYS A 54 -14.10 -2.57 7.52
CA LYS A 54 -13.46 -2.55 8.84
C LYS A 54 -12.13 -1.82 8.76
N ARG A 55 -11.85 -0.91 9.70
CA ARG A 55 -10.57 -0.21 9.81
C ARG A 55 -9.45 -1.21 10.11
N VAL A 56 -8.30 -1.03 9.47
CA VAL A 56 -7.12 -1.91 9.60
C VAL A 56 -5.97 -1.20 10.30
N THR A 57 -5.73 0.07 9.98
CA THR A 57 -4.65 0.88 10.58
C THR A 57 -5.20 1.80 11.66
N PHE A 58 -4.48 1.93 12.77
CA PHE A 58 -4.91 2.73 13.94
C PHE A 58 -3.83 3.67 14.46
N GLU A 59 -2.58 3.52 14.02
CA GLU A 59 -1.46 4.38 14.41
C GLU A 59 -1.20 5.47 13.36
N GLY A 60 -1.05 6.71 13.80
CA GLY A 60 -0.83 7.89 12.95
C GLY A 60 -2.08 8.43 12.27
N ALA A 61 -1.98 9.66 11.78
CA ALA A 61 -3.10 10.43 11.23
C ALA A 61 -3.34 10.20 9.73
N TYR A 62 -2.39 9.57 9.03
CA TYR A 62 -2.50 9.28 7.61
C TYR A 62 -1.85 7.93 7.27
N ASN A 63 -2.67 7.01 6.75
CA ASN A 63 -2.27 5.71 6.27
C ASN A 63 -2.98 5.42 4.93
N ALA A 64 -2.22 5.29 3.84
CA ALA A 64 -2.74 5.19 2.48
C ALA A 64 -1.91 4.27 1.58
N ALA A 65 -2.32 4.10 0.32
CA ALA A 65 -1.68 3.26 -0.69
C ALA A 65 -1.28 1.86 -0.16
N PRO A 66 -2.24 1.05 0.31
CA PRO A 66 -1.96 -0.25 0.87
C PRO A 66 -1.43 -1.24 -0.19
N ASP A 67 -0.45 -2.06 0.19
CA ASP A 67 -0.06 -3.24 -0.57
C ASP A 67 0.23 -4.43 0.35
N VAL A 68 -0.34 -5.59 0.03
CA VAL A 68 -0.30 -6.77 0.89
C VAL A 68 0.82 -7.70 0.44
N SER A 69 1.60 -8.21 1.40
CA SER A 69 2.65 -9.18 1.09
C SER A 69 2.08 -10.43 0.41
N PRO A 70 2.84 -11.12 -0.46
CA PRO A 70 2.36 -12.30 -1.18
C PRO A 70 1.84 -13.44 -0.27
N ASP A 71 2.36 -13.54 0.95
CA ASP A 71 1.92 -14.51 1.96
C ASP A 71 0.68 -14.06 2.77
N GLY A 72 0.20 -12.83 2.55
CA GLY A 72 -0.97 -12.25 3.19
C GLY A 72 -0.77 -11.82 4.65
N ARG A 73 0.47 -11.81 5.15
CA ARG A 73 0.76 -11.58 6.58
C ARG A 73 1.09 -10.13 6.91
N GLN A 74 1.65 -9.38 5.96
CA GLN A 74 2.12 -8.03 6.17
C GLN A 74 1.43 -7.06 5.21
N LEU A 75 1.25 -5.83 5.66
CA LEU A 75 0.72 -4.72 4.90
C LEU A 75 1.80 -3.63 4.83
N ALA A 76 2.21 -3.27 3.63
CA ALA A 76 2.97 -2.05 3.37
C ALA A 76 2.00 -0.91 3.06
N PHE A 77 2.32 0.30 3.50
CA PHE A 77 1.50 1.48 3.27
C PHE A 77 2.33 2.74 3.45
N VAL A 78 1.82 3.85 2.91
CA VAL A 78 2.32 5.19 3.18
C VAL A 78 1.79 5.63 4.54
N HIS A 79 2.69 6.02 5.43
CA HIS A 79 2.40 6.49 6.79
C HIS A 79 2.89 7.92 6.98
N ASN A 80 2.09 8.75 7.65
CA ASN A 80 2.50 10.08 8.08
C ASN A 80 1.90 10.43 9.46
N ASN A 81 2.75 10.92 10.35
CA ASN A 81 2.43 11.37 11.71
C ASN A 81 2.82 12.83 11.99
N GLY A 82 2.93 13.65 10.93
CA GLY A 82 3.34 15.06 11.00
C GLY A 82 4.82 15.31 10.66
N SER A 83 5.60 14.26 10.37
CA SER A 83 7.04 14.37 10.08
C SER A 83 7.43 13.99 8.64
N GLY A 84 6.45 13.73 7.77
CA GLY A 84 6.64 13.35 6.37
C GLY A 84 5.96 12.04 6.01
N PHE A 85 5.82 11.79 4.71
CA PHE A 85 5.27 10.54 4.17
C PHE A 85 6.38 9.51 4.01
N ARG A 86 6.22 8.36 4.68
CA ARG A 86 7.20 7.27 4.73
C ARG A 86 6.54 5.94 4.45
N ILE A 87 7.32 4.95 4.03
CA ILE A 87 6.82 3.58 3.91
C ILE A 87 6.91 2.89 5.27
N ALA A 88 5.78 2.36 5.71
CA ALA A 88 5.68 1.53 6.89
C ALA A 88 5.19 0.12 6.53
N VAL A 89 5.44 -0.82 7.42
CA VAL A 89 4.92 -2.18 7.35
C VAL A 89 4.26 -2.54 8.67
N MET A 90 3.10 -3.19 8.59
CA MET A 90 2.35 -3.72 9.73
C MET A 90 2.07 -5.21 9.55
N ASP A 91 2.21 -5.98 10.63
CA ASP A 91 1.73 -7.36 10.68
C ASP A 91 0.19 -7.37 10.85
N LEU A 92 -0.52 -8.00 9.90
CA LEU A 92 -1.99 -7.96 9.83
C LEU A 92 -2.68 -8.77 10.96
N ARG A 93 -1.93 -9.61 11.69
CA ARG A 93 -2.48 -10.42 12.78
C ARG A 93 -2.34 -9.72 14.14
N SER A 94 -1.16 -9.20 14.41
CA SER A 94 -0.80 -8.56 15.69
C SER A 94 -1.05 -7.06 15.70
N GLY A 95 -1.12 -6.42 14.52
CA GLY A 95 -1.16 -4.95 14.41
C GLY A 95 0.19 -4.29 14.64
N ALA A 96 1.26 -5.05 14.89
CA ALA A 96 2.60 -4.50 15.13
C ALA A 96 3.10 -3.77 13.87
N MET A 97 3.36 -2.47 14.02
CA MET A 97 3.82 -1.59 12.95
C MET A 97 5.29 -1.21 13.11
N ARG A 98 5.98 -1.00 11.99
CA ARG A 98 7.29 -0.34 11.95
C ARG A 98 7.46 0.49 10.68
N ILE A 99 8.15 1.61 10.81
CA ILE A 99 8.52 2.48 9.70
C ILE A 99 9.81 1.94 9.06
N LEU A 100 9.86 1.86 7.73
CA LEU A 100 11.01 1.32 6.98
C LEU A 100 11.91 2.39 6.39
N THR A 101 11.36 3.57 6.08
CA THR A 101 12.06 4.64 5.38
C THR A 101 12.14 5.90 6.22
N GLU A 102 13.06 6.79 5.86
CA GLU A 102 13.31 8.06 6.56
C GLU A 102 13.04 9.27 5.64
N GLY A 103 12.49 9.04 4.45
CA GLY A 103 12.17 10.07 3.47
C GLY A 103 11.06 11.01 3.95
N HIS A 104 10.83 12.07 3.18
CA HIS A 104 9.80 13.07 3.45
C HIS A 104 8.56 12.92 2.54
N LEU A 105 8.75 12.34 1.35
CA LEU A 105 7.72 12.14 0.32
C LEU A 105 7.94 10.77 -0.33
N ASP A 106 7.82 9.71 0.47
CA ASP A 106 7.84 8.33 -0.02
C ASP A 106 6.40 7.86 -0.28
N GLU A 107 6.13 7.30 -1.46
CA GLU A 107 4.79 6.93 -1.91
C GLU A 107 4.74 5.64 -2.74
N GLY A 108 3.54 5.07 -2.87
CA GLY A 108 3.25 3.93 -3.75
C GLY A 108 4.09 2.67 -3.48
N PRO A 109 4.06 2.10 -2.27
CA PRO A 109 4.79 0.87 -1.98
C PRO A 109 4.24 -0.31 -2.80
N SER A 110 5.12 -1.20 -3.26
CA SER A 110 4.76 -2.47 -3.89
C SER A 110 5.74 -3.58 -3.50
N TYR A 111 5.22 -4.67 -2.96
CA TYR A 111 5.96 -5.88 -2.60
C TYR A 111 6.45 -6.61 -3.84
N ALA A 112 7.71 -7.04 -3.78
CA ALA A 112 8.22 -8.04 -4.69
C ALA A 112 7.48 -9.38 -4.49
N PRO A 113 7.33 -10.22 -5.53
CA PRO A 113 6.63 -11.51 -5.44
C PRO A 113 7.21 -12.49 -4.42
N ASN A 114 8.48 -12.31 -4.04
CA ASN A 114 9.13 -13.10 -3.00
C ASN A 114 8.87 -12.58 -1.56
N GLY A 115 8.15 -11.46 -1.40
CA GLY A 115 7.82 -10.82 -0.12
C GLY A 115 9.00 -10.19 0.62
N LYS A 116 10.22 -10.23 0.06
CA LYS A 116 11.45 -9.81 0.75
C LYS A 116 11.81 -8.35 0.52
N MET A 117 11.28 -7.73 -0.54
CA MET A 117 11.58 -6.37 -0.93
C MET A 117 10.28 -5.61 -1.20
N ILE A 118 10.32 -4.30 -1.00
CA ILE A 118 9.28 -3.34 -1.36
C ILE A 118 9.94 -2.28 -2.23
N ILE A 119 9.41 -2.01 -3.42
CA ILE A 119 9.76 -0.83 -4.20
C ILE A 119 8.80 0.31 -3.85
N TYR A 120 9.26 1.55 -3.96
CA TYR A 120 8.47 2.75 -3.72
C TYR A 120 9.07 3.91 -4.51
N ALA A 121 8.27 4.96 -4.72
CA ALA A 121 8.76 6.23 -5.25
C ALA A 121 9.16 7.15 -4.09
N ALA A 122 10.26 7.88 -4.24
CA ALA A 122 10.78 8.81 -3.25
C ALA A 122 11.12 10.14 -3.92
N SER A 123 10.93 11.26 -3.23
CA SER A 123 11.35 12.58 -3.73
C SER A 123 12.76 12.95 -3.22
N GLU A 124 13.64 13.36 -4.13
CA GLU A 124 14.95 13.94 -3.82
C GLU A 124 15.06 15.37 -4.36
N ARG A 125 16.15 16.07 -4.01
CA ARG A 125 16.41 17.46 -4.47
C ARG A 125 16.36 17.61 -6.00
N ASP A 126 16.75 16.56 -6.73
CA ASP A 126 16.85 16.56 -8.19
C ASP A 126 15.65 15.89 -8.88
N GLY A 127 14.59 15.53 -8.13
CA GLY A 127 13.36 14.93 -8.66
C GLY A 127 12.97 13.59 -8.01
N GLY A 128 11.90 12.98 -8.53
CA GLY A 128 11.41 11.67 -8.08
C GLY A 128 12.30 10.51 -8.52
N VAL A 129 12.62 9.61 -7.60
CA VAL A 129 13.43 8.40 -7.82
C VAL A 129 12.70 7.15 -7.37
N LEU A 130 13.02 6.01 -7.98
CA LEU A 130 12.63 4.72 -7.43
C LEU A 130 13.63 4.26 -6.38
N ALA A 131 13.12 3.72 -5.30
CA ALA A 131 13.90 3.11 -4.24
C ALA A 131 13.29 1.76 -3.85
N ALA A 132 14.12 0.89 -3.29
CA ALA A 132 13.71 -0.39 -2.77
C ALA A 132 14.22 -0.55 -1.34
N VAL A 133 13.36 -1.08 -0.46
CA VAL A 133 13.69 -1.41 0.91
C VAL A 133 13.32 -2.87 1.19
N SER A 134 14.14 -3.57 1.95
CA SER A 134 13.80 -4.92 2.38
C SER A 134 12.60 -4.92 3.31
N ALA A 135 11.82 -6.00 3.24
CA ALA A 135 10.82 -6.46 4.21
C ALA A 135 11.16 -6.02 5.64
N ASN A 136 12.31 -6.48 6.11
CA ASN A 136 12.82 -6.32 7.48
C ASN A 136 13.52 -4.95 7.76
N GLY A 137 13.52 -4.01 6.82
CA GLY A 137 14.10 -2.67 6.95
C GLY A 137 15.63 -2.59 6.95
N ARG A 138 16.33 -3.72 6.80
CA ARG A 138 17.81 -3.79 6.94
C ARG A 138 18.58 -3.36 5.70
N VAL A 139 17.97 -3.50 4.52
CA VAL A 139 18.61 -3.19 3.23
C VAL A 139 17.79 -2.11 2.54
N LYS A 140 18.46 -1.03 2.14
CA LYS A 140 17.89 0.07 1.36
C LYS A 140 18.75 0.26 0.11
N ARG A 141 18.13 0.30 -1.07
CA ARG A 141 18.82 0.52 -2.35
C ARG A 141 18.03 1.50 -3.21
N LYS A 142 18.72 2.52 -3.71
CA LYS A 142 18.16 3.44 -4.70
C LYS A 142 18.32 2.87 -6.10
N LEU A 143 17.28 3.00 -6.91
CA LEU A 143 17.25 2.58 -8.31
C LEU A 143 17.20 3.85 -9.16
N ARG A 144 18.36 4.50 -9.30
CA ARG A 144 18.49 5.67 -10.16
C ARG A 144 18.33 5.24 -11.62
N THR A 145 17.37 5.84 -12.31
CA THR A 145 17.22 5.71 -13.77
C THR A 145 17.71 7.00 -14.40
N ALA A 146 18.39 6.94 -15.54
CA ALA A 146 18.75 8.13 -16.30
C ALA A 146 17.49 8.66 -17.01
N GLY A 147 16.78 9.62 -16.38
CA GLY A 147 15.54 10.20 -16.92
C GLY A 147 14.58 10.67 -15.82
N SER A 148 13.72 11.63 -16.16
CA SER A 148 12.84 12.41 -15.27
C SER A 148 11.75 11.61 -14.51
N ASP A 149 11.26 12.25 -13.43
CA ASP A 149 10.18 11.91 -12.48
C ASP A 149 9.50 10.54 -12.66
N VAL A 150 9.80 9.59 -11.76
CA VAL A 150 9.22 8.25 -11.76
C VAL A 150 8.29 8.08 -10.55
N ARG A 151 7.02 7.77 -10.81
CA ARG A 151 5.99 7.55 -9.78
C ARG A 151 5.20 6.26 -10.03
N ALA A 152 4.48 5.80 -9.00
CA ALA A 152 3.59 4.64 -9.03
C ALA A 152 4.22 3.33 -9.55
N PRO A 153 5.31 2.83 -8.93
CA PRO A 153 5.88 1.55 -9.32
C PRO A 153 4.94 0.39 -8.98
N SER A 154 4.98 -0.66 -9.80
CA SER A 154 4.31 -1.93 -9.51
C SER A 154 5.26 -3.08 -9.81
N TRP A 155 5.45 -4.00 -8.86
CA TRP A 155 6.16 -5.25 -9.13
C TRP A 155 5.30 -6.20 -9.95
N SER A 156 5.87 -6.73 -11.03
CA SER A 156 5.20 -7.78 -11.81
C SER A 156 5.08 -9.07 -10.98
N PRO A 157 4.00 -9.85 -11.13
CA PRO A 157 3.93 -11.22 -10.60
C PRO A 157 5.03 -12.10 -11.23
N PHE A 158 5.26 -13.28 -10.68
CA PHE A 158 6.16 -14.26 -11.30
C PHE A 158 5.73 -14.51 -12.76
N ARG A 159 6.70 -14.50 -13.69
CA ARG A 159 6.51 -15.08 -15.03
C ARG A 159 6.61 -16.60 -14.87
N ASN A 160 5.51 -17.29 -15.11
CA ASN A 160 5.52 -18.73 -15.40
C ASN A 160 5.93 -18.95 -16.85
#